data_AF-A0A1H0VZT6-F1
#
_entry.id   AF-A0A1H0VZT6-F1
#
_cell.length_a   1.000
_cell.length_b   1.000
_cell.length_c   1.000
_cell.angle_alpha   90.00
_cell.angle_beta   90.00
_cell.angle_gamma   90.00
#
_symmetry.space_group_name_H-M   'P 1'
#
loop_
_entity.id
_entity.type
_entity.pdbx_description
1 polymer ?
#
loop_
_entity_poly.entity_id
_entity_poly.type
_entity_poly.pdbx_seq_one_letter_code
_entity_poly.pdbx_strand_id
1 'polypeptide(L)' 'MFTDHGTFILGISIAKHHMSVSPEEAGMATFADPIAEAGYSATKGLFRIPWNQPVNYELLAKMIEFNIQDKETCAGFWRK' A
#
# COMPACT_ATOMS: atom_id res chain seq x y z
N MET A 1 -0.24 -6.65 8.97
CA MET A 1 1.11 -6.23 8.53
C MET A 1 1.72 -7.42 7.82
N PHE A 2 2.35 -7.18 6.68
CA PHE A 2 2.98 -8.19 5.84
C PHE A 2 4.42 -7.80 5.57
N THR A 3 5.30 -8.78 5.63
CA THR A 3 6.74 -8.61 5.47
C THR A 3 7.29 -9.67 4.52
N ASP A 4 8.42 -9.35 3.89
CA ASP A 4 9.18 -10.27 3.05
C ASP A 4 10.66 -10.11 3.41
N HIS A 5 11.41 -11.20 3.60
CA HIS A 5 12.84 -11.19 4.01
C HIS A 5 13.21 -10.25 5.17
N GLY A 6 12.29 -10.01 6.11
CA GLY A 6 12.50 -9.11 7.26
C GLY A 6 12.23 -7.63 6.99
N THR A 7 11.72 -7.28 5.80
CA THR A 7 11.33 -5.93 5.42
C THR A 7 9.82 -5.76 5.28
N PHE A 8 9.30 -4.57 5.55
CA PHE A 8 7.87 -4.26 5.45
C PHE A 8 7.39 -4.19 4.00
N ILE A 9 6.26 -4.84 3.69
CA ILE A 9 5.68 -4.83 2.35
C ILE A 9 4.32 -4.14 2.35
N LEU A 10 3.44 -4.47 3.30
CA LEU A 10 2.09 -3.90 3.32
C LEU A 10 1.50 -3.84 4.73
N GLY A 11 0.92 -2.70 5.07
CA GLY A 11 0.11 -2.49 6.27
C GLY A 11 -1.37 -2.43 5.92
N ILE A 12 -2.21 -3.13 6.66
CA ILE A 12 -3.67 -3.01 6.57
C ILE A 12 -4.21 -2.82 7.98
N SER A 13 -5.11 -1.86 8.15
CA SER A 13 -5.85 -1.64 9.39
C SER A 13 -7.31 -1.29 9.12
N ILE A 14 -8.16 -1.60 10.10
CA ILE A 14 -9.61 -1.40 10.04
C ILE A 14 -9.94 -0.07 10.74
N ALA A 15 -10.76 0.75 10.10
CA ALA A 15 -11.40 1.91 10.72
C ALA A 15 -12.92 1.81 10.56
N LYS A 16 -13.67 2.65 11.30
CA LYS A 16 -15.15 2.63 11.30
C LYS A 16 -15.76 2.73 9.90
N HIS A 17 -15.15 3.48 9.00
CA HIS A 17 -15.71 3.81 7.68
C HIS A 17 -14.92 3.25 6.49
N HIS A 18 -13.72 2.72 6.71
CA HIS A 18 -12.84 2.28 5.64
C HIS A 18 -11.78 1.29 6.13
N MET A 19 -11.20 0.56 5.18
CA MET A 19 -9.91 -0.10 5.33
C MET A 19 -8.80 0.90 4.99
N SER A 20 -7.77 1.01 5.83
CA SER A 20 -6.55 1.74 5.50
C SER A 20 -5.49 0.77 4.98
N VAL A 21 -4.83 1.13 3.89
CA VAL A 21 -3.77 0.34 3.26
C VAL A 21 -2.53 1.21 3.10
N SER A 22 -1.37 0.72 3.58
CA SER A 22 -0.10 1.45 3.60
C SER A 22 1.01 0.63 2.93
N PRO A 23 1.45 1.00 1.72
CA PRO A 23 2.59 0.41 1.02
C PRO A 23 3.92 1.19 1.21
N GLU A 24 4.08 1.91 2.34
CA GLU A 24 5.12 2.95 2.57
C GLU A 24 4.99 4.17 1.63
N GLU A 25 5.74 5.24 1.92
CA GLU A 25 5.68 6.49 1.15
C GLU A 25 6.12 6.32 -0.31
N ALA A 26 7.15 5.49 -0.58
CA ALA A 26 7.59 5.20 -1.95
C ALA A 26 6.49 4.50 -2.76
N GLY A 27 5.81 3.51 -2.17
CA GLY A 27 4.65 2.88 -2.80
C GLY A 27 3.49 3.87 -3.00
N MET A 28 3.22 4.72 -2.01
CA MET A 28 2.18 5.75 -2.15
C MET A 28 2.50 6.75 -3.27
N ALA A 29 3.76 7.14 -3.44
CA ALA A 29 4.19 8.04 -4.50
C ALA A 29 4.06 7.40 -5.89
N THR A 30 4.53 6.16 -6.05
CA THR A 30 4.43 5.43 -7.33
C THR A 30 2.99 5.18 -7.77
N PHE A 31 2.09 4.94 -6.81
CA PHE A 31 0.70 4.57 -7.09
C PHE A 31 -0.30 5.71 -6.85
N ALA A 32 0.15 6.96 -6.70
CA ALA A 32 -0.72 8.11 -6.43
C ALA A 32 -1.83 8.26 -7.49
N ASP A 33 -1.46 8.23 -8.77
CA ASP A 33 -2.41 8.37 -9.87
C ASP A 33 -3.38 7.17 -9.95
N PRO A 34 -2.93 5.89 -9.96
CA PRO A 34 -3.84 4.75 -9.90
C PRO A 34 -4.80 4.73 -8.71
N ILE A 35 -4.37 5.21 -7.52
CA ILE A 35 -5.23 5.34 -6.34
C ILE A 35 -6.32 6.38 -6.58
N ALA A 36 -5.96 7.53 -7.16
CA ALA A 36 -6.89 8.61 -7.48
C ALA A 36 -7.88 8.20 -8.58
N GLU A 37 -7.41 7.51 -9.62
CA GLU A 37 -8.26 6.96 -10.70
C GLU A 37 -9.24 5.90 -10.18
N ALA A 38 -8.83 5.11 -9.18
CA ALA A 38 -9.72 4.18 -8.49
C ALA A 38 -10.73 4.88 -7.55
N GLY A 39 -10.68 6.21 -7.42
CA GLY A 39 -11.59 7.02 -6.62
C GLY A 39 -11.33 6.95 -5.12
N TYR A 40 -10.15 6.50 -4.69
CA TYR A 40 -9.80 6.39 -3.27
C TYR A 40 -9.14 7.66 -2.75
N SER A 41 -9.39 7.98 -1.48
CA SER A 41 -8.67 9.05 -0.79
C SER A 41 -7.33 8.57 -0.26
N ALA A 42 -6.31 9.43 -0.32
CA ALA A 42 -4.96 9.13 0.12
C ALA A 42 -4.40 10.19 1.08
N THR A 43 -3.37 9.79 1.83
CA THR A 43 -2.41 10.68 2.49
C THR A 43 -1.02 10.35 1.93
N LYS A 44 0.05 10.93 2.48
CA LYS A 44 1.42 10.57 2.10
C LYS A 44 1.78 9.11 2.41
N GLY A 45 1.19 8.51 3.44
CA GLY A 45 1.59 7.19 3.94
C GLY A 45 0.60 6.06 3.73
N LEU A 46 -0.65 6.35 3.35
CA LEU A 46 -1.69 5.34 3.14
C LEU A 46 -2.82 5.85 2.25
N PHE A 47 -3.62 4.92 1.74
CA PHE A 47 -4.92 5.22 1.13
C PHE A 47 -6.04 4.47 1.84
N ARG A 48 -7.27 4.91 1.57
CA ARG A 48 -8.48 4.43 2.25
C ARG A 48 -9.45 3.86 1.23
N ILE A 49 -9.86 2.62 1.46
CA ILE A 49 -10.93 1.95 0.72
C ILE A 49 -12.19 1.97 1.60
N PRO A 50 -13.20 2.80 1.28
CA PRO A 50 -14.46 2.81 2.00
C PRO A 50 -15.14 1.44 1.99
N TRP A 51 -15.82 1.06 3.07
CA TRP A 51 -16.51 -0.25 3.14
C TRP A 51 -17.63 -0.41 2.11
N ASN A 52 -18.16 0.70 1.59
CA ASN A 52 -19.21 0.75 0.57
C ASN A 52 -18.66 0.84 -0.86
N GLN A 53 -17.34 0.72 -1.07
CA GLN A 53 -16.70 0.72 -2.38
C GLN A 53 -16.00 -0.62 -2.62
N PRO A 54 -15.99 -1.16 -3.84
CA PRO A 54 -15.24 -2.38 -4.14
C PRO A 54 -13.75 -2.19 -3.86
N VAL A 55 -13.09 -3.27 -3.44
CA VAL A 55 -11.64 -3.34 -3.30
C VAL A 55 -11.01 -3.55 -4.68
N ASN A 56 -10.12 -2.66 -5.07
CA ASN A 56 -9.32 -2.84 -6.28
C ASN A 56 -8.14 -3.79 -6.00
N TYR A 57 -8.39 -5.09 -6.16
CA TYR A 57 -7.38 -6.13 -5.91
C TYR A 57 -6.20 -6.07 -6.88
N GLU A 58 -6.42 -5.63 -8.13
CA GLU A 58 -5.33 -5.47 -9.10
C GLU A 58 -4.34 -4.39 -8.65
N LEU A 59 -4.85 -3.27 -8.13
CA LEU A 59 -4.02 -2.21 -7.57
C LEU A 59 -3.21 -2.71 -6.36
N LEU A 60 -3.84 -3.48 -5.46
CA LEU A 60 -3.16 -4.08 -4.32
C LEU A 60 -2.05 -5.05 -4.74
N ALA A 61 -2.32 -5.91 -5.73
CA ALA A 61 -1.34 -6.85 -6.25
C ALA A 61 -0.11 -6.13 -6.82
N LYS A 62 -0.33 -5.09 -7.64
CA LYS A 62 0.76 -4.27 -8.20
C LYS A 62 1.60 -3.58 -7.12
N MET A 63 0.97 -3.07 -6.06
CA MET A 63 1.69 -2.46 -4.94
C MET A 63 2.55 -3.46 -4.18
N ILE A 64 2.02 -4.66 -3.94
CA ILE A 64 2.74 -5.74 -3.26
C ILE A 64 3.95 -6.18 -4.10
N GLU A 65 3.74 -6.43 -5.39
CA GLU A 65 4.80 -6.84 -6.30
C GLU A 65 5.90 -5.78 -6.42
N PHE A 66 5.51 -4.50 -6.57
CA PHE A 66 6.44 -3.38 -6.56
C PHE A 66 7.27 -3.34 -5.27
N ASN A 67 6.65 -3.48 -4.10
CA ASN A 67 7.37 -3.46 -2.83
C ASN A 67 8.29 -4.67 -2.63
N ILE A 68 7.96 -5.84 -3.18
CA ILE A 68 8.84 -7.02 -3.14
C ILE A 68 10.06 -6.77 -4.04
N GLN A 69 9.85 -6.37 -5.29
CA GLN A 69 10.92 -6.14 -6.28
C GLN A 69 11.86 -5.00 -5.87
N ASP A 70 11.29 -3.86 -5.47
CA ASP A 70 12.06 -2.68 -5.06
C ASP A 70 12.89 -2.94 -3.79
N LYS A 71 12.50 -3.93 -2.98
CA LYS A 71 13.13 -4.23 -1.69
C LYS A 71 13.88 -5.57 -1.67
N GLU A 72 14.17 -6.18 -2.81
CA GLU A 72 14.92 -7.44 -2.90
C GLU A 72 16.26 -7.40 -2.13
N THR A 73 16.94 -6.26 -2.12
CA THR A 73 18.22 -6.06 -1.41
C THR A 73 18.07 -5.24 -0.13
N CYS A 74 16.86 -5.01 0.37
CA CYS A 74 16.61 -4.18 1.54
C CYS A 74 16.96 -4.95 2.83
N ALA A 75 17.99 -4.49 3.55
CA ALA A 75 18.42 -5.11 4.81
C ALA A 75 17.68 -4.60 6.06
N GLY A 76 16.87 -3.54 5.93
CA GLY A 76 16.15 -2.90 7.03
C GLY A 76 14.64 -3.19 6.98
N PHE A 77 13.96 -2.95 8.10
CA PHE A 77 12.51 -3.10 8.15
C PHE A 77 11.78 -2.07 7.27
N TRP A 78 12.26 -0.82 7.28
CA TRP A 78 11.77 0.27 6.44
C TRP A 78 12.79 0.57 5.34
N ARG A 79 12.32 1.21 4.26
CA ARG A 79 13.22 1.84 3.28
C ARG A 79 14.07 2.92 3.97
N LYS A 80 15.31 3.10 3.52
CA LYS A 80 16.22 4.17 3.97
C LYS A 80 16.14 5.37 3.05
#